data_AF-A0A6F7TBF5-F1
#
_entry.id   AF-A0A6F7TBF5-F1
#
_cell.length_a   1.000
_cell.length_b   1.000
_cell.length_c   1.000
_cell.angle_alpha   90.00
_cell.angle_beta   90.00
_cell.angle_gamma   90.00
#
_symmetry.space_group_name_H-M   'P 1'
#
loop_
_entity.id
_entity.type
_entity.pdbx_description
1 polymer ?
#
loop_
_entity_poly.entity_id
_entity_poly.type
_entity_poly.pdbx_seq_one_letter_code
_entity_poly.pdbx_strand_id
1 'polypeptide(L)'
;MEVLWLLLLVSHLSSTQGEGNCTTCAAWVERAVCGYNNRCFTSFKSTCEMEMINCKLPDVYKFKETPYYGHCFRSTIQKCKAYVLLQQLNKKDNSVEMFA
;
A
#
# COMPACT_ATOMS: atom_id res chain seq x y z
N MET A 1 -32.14 -27.73 -7.57
CA MET A 1 -30.77 -27.54 -8.11
C MET A 1 -30.08 -26.52 -7.22
N GLU A 2 -29.61 -26.94 -6.03
CA GLU A 2 -29.22 -26.00 -4.96
C GLU A 2 -27.70 -25.91 -4.74
N VAL A 3 -26.91 -26.74 -5.46
CA VAL A 3 -25.49 -26.91 -5.15
C VAL A 3 -24.60 -25.81 -5.76
N LEU A 4 -25.12 -25.02 -6.72
CA LEU A 4 -24.32 -23.99 -7.40
C LEU A 4 -24.12 -22.69 -6.59
N TRP A 5 -24.93 -22.42 -5.57
CA TRP A 5 -24.85 -21.15 -4.83
C TRP A 5 -23.71 -21.09 -3.80
N LEU A 6 -23.23 -22.24 -3.30
CA LEU A 6 -22.16 -22.30 -2.30
C LEU A 6 -20.77 -22.01 -2.86
N LEU A 7 -20.55 -22.19 -4.17
CA LEU A 7 -19.24 -21.96 -4.80
C LEU A 7 -18.94 -20.48 -5.05
N LEU A 8 -19.96 -19.63 -5.20
CA LEU A 8 -19.78 -18.19 -5.45
C LEU A 8 -19.42 -17.40 -4.18
N LEU A 9 -19.79 -17.89 -2.99
CA LEU A 9 -19.45 -17.24 -1.71
C LEU A 9 -17.98 -17.40 -1.32
N VAL A 10 -17.30 -18.45 -1.81
CA VAL A 10 -15.89 -18.71 -1.48
C VAL A 10 -14.94 -17.78 -2.26
N SER A 11 -15.41 -17.15 -3.35
CA SER A 11 -14.57 -16.25 -4.15
C SER A 11 -14.37 -14.86 -3.53
N HIS A 12 -15.02 -14.54 -2.40
CA HIS A 12 -15.03 -13.19 -1.83
C HIS A 12 -14.32 -13.02 -0.49
N LEU A 13 -13.82 -14.11 0.12
CA LEU A 13 -13.12 -14.04 1.42
C LEU A 13 -11.83 -14.85 1.44
N SER A 14 -10.94 -14.60 0.48
CA SER A 14 -9.54 -14.97 0.64
C SER A 14 -8.79 -13.81 1.28
N SER A 15 -9.12 -13.47 2.53
CA SER A 15 -8.18 -12.75 3.39
C SER A 15 -7.22 -13.79 3.95
N THR A 16 -6.17 -14.13 3.19
CA THR A 16 -5.11 -14.97 3.74
C THR A 16 -4.40 -14.15 4.80
N GLN A 17 -4.43 -14.61 6.04
CA GLN A 17 -3.81 -13.95 7.18
C GLN A 17 -2.30 -13.87 6.93
N GLY A 18 -1.84 -12.72 6.42
CA GLY A 18 -0.43 -12.43 6.17
C GLY A 18 0.28 -12.06 7.47
N GLU A 19 1.59 -12.34 7.54
CA GLU A 19 2.44 -12.12 8.71
C GLU A 19 2.16 -10.79 9.45
N GLY A 20 1.54 -10.89 10.63
CA GLY A 20 1.32 -9.82 11.61
C GLY A 20 0.23 -8.82 11.26
N ASN A 21 -0.94 -8.88 11.92
CA ASN A 21 -2.12 -7.96 11.88
C ASN A 21 -2.57 -7.36 10.53
N CYS A 22 -1.92 -7.72 9.43
CA CYS A 22 -2.12 -7.16 8.10
C CYS A 22 -2.82 -8.20 7.25
N THR A 23 -4.08 -7.95 6.95
CA THR A 23 -4.82 -8.70 5.95
C THR A 23 -4.17 -8.52 4.59
N THR A 24 -3.93 -9.62 3.89
CA THR A 24 -3.62 -9.56 2.46
C THR A 24 -4.88 -9.13 1.72
N CYS A 25 -4.73 -8.21 0.78
CA CYS A 25 -5.81 -7.79 -0.10
C CYS A 25 -5.85 -8.72 -1.32
N ALA A 26 -7.03 -9.24 -1.63
CA ALA A 26 -7.28 -10.16 -2.74
C ALA A 26 -7.94 -9.46 -3.95
N ALA A 27 -7.61 -8.20 -4.22
CA ALA A 27 -8.16 -7.49 -5.38
C ALA A 27 -7.41 -7.92 -6.66
N TRP A 28 -8.06 -8.75 -7.47
CA TRP A 28 -7.50 -9.34 -8.69
C TRP A 28 -7.25 -8.35 -9.83
N VAL A 29 -7.81 -7.14 -9.76
CA VAL A 29 -7.70 -6.13 -10.81
C VAL A 29 -7.65 -4.74 -10.18
N GLU A 30 -6.45 -4.22 -9.96
CA GLU A 30 -6.30 -2.81 -9.63
C GLU A 30 -5.19 -2.18 -10.46
N ARG A 31 -5.54 -1.02 -11.03
CA ARG A 31 -4.64 -0.15 -11.78
C ARG A 31 -3.51 0.35 -10.89
N ALA A 32 -2.41 0.76 -11.51
CA ALA A 32 -1.38 1.49 -10.80
C ALA A 32 -1.95 2.78 -10.18
N VAL A 33 -1.52 3.08 -8.95
CA VAL A 33 -1.95 4.25 -8.19
C VAL A 33 -0.74 5.09 -7.76
N CYS A 34 -0.99 6.37 -7.51
CA CYS A 34 0.04 7.29 -7.02
C CYS A 34 -0.30 7.66 -5.59
N GLY A 35 0.53 7.23 -4.64
CA GLY A 35 0.35 7.52 -3.22
C GLY A 35 1.19 8.70 -2.75
N TYR A 36 0.69 9.43 -1.75
CA TYR A 36 1.36 10.54 -1.08
C TYR A 36 1.20 10.46 0.44
N ASN A 37 2.29 10.64 1.19
CA ASN A 37 2.30 10.52 2.66
C ASN A 37 2.58 11.85 3.39
N ASN A 38 2.11 12.98 2.86
CA ASN A 38 2.43 14.34 3.34
C ASN A 38 3.91 14.76 3.18
N ARG A 39 4.80 13.89 2.68
CA ARG A 39 6.22 14.21 2.47
C ARG A 39 6.67 13.92 1.04
N CYS A 40 6.30 12.76 0.51
CA CYS A 40 6.76 12.32 -0.80
C CYS A 40 5.69 11.51 -1.54
N PHE A 41 5.82 11.47 -2.86
CA PHE A 41 5.00 10.65 -3.74
C PHE A 41 5.71 9.35 -4.09
N THR A 42 4.94 8.30 -4.33
CA THR A 42 5.44 7.03 -4.86
C THR A 42 4.36 6.33 -5.68
N SER A 43 4.75 5.67 -6.76
CA SER A 43 3.83 4.83 -7.54
C SER A 43 3.74 3.44 -6.94
N PHE A 44 2.53 2.90 -6.88
CA PHE A 44 2.22 1.52 -6.54
C PHE A 44 1.58 0.84 -7.75
N LYS A 45 1.84 -0.46 -7.92
CA LYS A 45 1.27 -1.33 -8.95
C LYS A 45 -0.24 -1.49 -8.79
N SER A 46 -0.75 -1.38 -7.58
CA SER A 46 -2.17 -1.46 -7.22
C SER A 46 -2.45 -0.73 -5.92
N THR A 47 -3.73 -0.42 -5.63
CA THR A 47 -4.17 0.05 -4.31
C THR A 47 -3.83 -0.99 -3.24
N CYS A 48 -4.01 -2.26 -3.57
CA CYS A 48 -3.62 -3.38 -2.71
C CYS A 48 -2.14 -3.33 -2.28
N GLU A 49 -1.20 -3.07 -3.21
CA GLU A 49 0.21 -2.92 -2.84
C GLU A 49 0.42 -1.74 -1.87
N MET A 50 -0.28 -0.62 -2.09
CA MET A 50 -0.23 0.53 -1.18
C MET A 50 -0.77 0.18 0.20
N GLU A 51 -1.89 -0.55 0.30
CA GLU A 51 -2.49 -0.97 1.56
C GLU A 51 -1.60 -1.94 2.34
N MET A 52 -1.00 -2.92 1.67
CA MET A 52 -0.04 -3.85 2.30
C MET A 52 1.17 -3.11 2.87
N ILE A 53 1.66 -2.10 2.16
CA ILE A 53 2.76 -1.26 2.65
C ILE A 53 2.30 -0.39 3.82
N ASN A 54 1.16 0.28 3.70
CA ASN A 54 0.58 1.10 4.75
C ASN A 54 0.33 0.34 6.04
N CYS A 55 -0.06 -0.93 5.94
CA CYS A 55 -0.31 -1.76 7.12
C CYS A 55 0.96 -1.95 7.98
N LYS A 56 2.14 -1.89 7.35
CA LYS A 56 3.45 -2.02 8.03
C LYS A 56 4.07 -0.67 8.40
N LEU A 57 3.47 0.45 7.99
CA LEU A 57 3.97 1.79 8.25
C LEU A 57 3.24 2.43 9.45
N PRO A 58 3.94 3.22 10.28
CA PRO A 58 3.30 4.10 11.25
C PRO A 58 2.35 5.09 10.56
N ASP A 59 1.29 5.52 11.25
CA ASP A 59 0.24 6.37 10.67
C ASP A 59 0.78 7.64 9.99
N VAL A 60 1.82 8.25 10.56
CA VAL A 60 2.46 9.47 10.03
C VAL A 60 3.17 9.27 8.69
N TYR A 61 3.44 8.01 8.31
CA TYR A 61 4.15 7.64 7.08
C TYR A 61 3.26 6.93 6.07
N LYS A 62 1.97 6.71 6.39
CA LYS A 62 1.02 6.07 5.48
C LYS A 62 0.76 6.93 4.24
N PHE A 63 0.72 6.29 3.08
CA PHE A 63 0.39 6.89 1.81
C PHE A 63 -1.12 6.94 1.61
N LYS A 64 -1.62 8.04 1.07
CA LYS A 64 -2.99 8.19 0.57
C LYS A 64 -2.95 8.22 -0.95
N GLU A 65 -3.89 7.55 -1.59
CA GLU A 65 -4.03 7.66 -3.04
C GLU A 65 -4.34 9.11 -3.42
N THR A 66 -3.62 9.60 -4.42
CA THR A 66 -3.84 10.92 -5.01
C THR A 66 -4.85 10.81 -6.15
N PRO A 67 -5.64 11.86 -6.44
CA PRO A 67 -6.64 11.81 -7.51
C PRO A 67 -6.04 11.57 -8.91
N TYR A 68 -4.77 11.92 -9.11
CA TYR A 68 -4.11 11.88 -10.42
C TYR A 68 -2.84 11.06 -10.38
N TYR A 69 -2.86 9.89 -11.03
CA TYR A 69 -1.68 9.02 -11.17
C TYR A 69 -0.46 9.77 -11.74
N GLY A 70 -0.70 10.72 -12.64
CA GLY A 70 0.33 11.57 -13.25
C GLY A 70 1.19 12.37 -12.27
N HIS A 71 0.74 12.60 -11.03
CA HIS A 71 1.51 13.34 -10.03
C HIS A 71 2.86 12.68 -9.71
N CYS A 72 2.90 11.35 -9.65
CA CYS A 72 4.12 10.59 -9.39
C CYS A 72 5.20 10.76 -10.49
N PHE A 73 4.82 11.26 -11.67
CA PHE A 73 5.71 11.44 -12.81
C PHE A 73 6.19 12.87 -13.01
N ARG A 74 5.57 13.85 -12.33
CA ARG A 74 6.03 15.23 -12.39
C ARG A 74 7.47 15.35 -11.88
N SER A 75 8.28 16.17 -12.53
CA SER A 75 9.69 16.40 -12.16
C SER A 75 9.82 17.31 -10.93
N THR A 76 8.80 18.12 -10.64
CA THR A 76 8.80 19.13 -9.58
C THR A 76 8.39 18.61 -8.21
N ILE A 77 8.11 17.31 -8.07
CA ILE A 77 7.62 16.71 -6.82
C ILE A 77 8.69 15.86 -6.16
N GLN A 78 8.66 15.80 -4.82
CA GLN A 78 9.55 14.92 -4.08
C GLN A 78 9.06 13.47 -4.17
N LYS A 79 9.94 12.57 -4.59
CA LYS A 79 9.65 11.14 -4.78
C LYS A 79 10.42 10.32 -3.77
N CYS A 80 9.79 9.26 -3.28
CA CYS A 80 10.43 8.29 -2.39
C CYS A 80 10.12 6.87 -2.84
N LYS A 81 10.84 5.89 -2.30
CA LYS A 81 10.53 4.46 -2.49
C LYS A 81 9.91 3.92 -1.21
N ALA A 82 8.63 3.56 -1.25
CA ALA A 82 7.88 3.10 -0.06
C ALA A 82 8.56 1.91 0.65
N TYR A 83 9.11 0.96 -0.11
CA TYR A 83 9.85 -0.18 0.44
C TYR A 83 11.15 0.22 1.15
N VAL A 84 11.82 1.28 0.69
CA VAL A 84 13.04 1.78 1.34
C VAL A 84 12.68 2.47 2.66
N LEU A 85 11.59 3.24 2.68
CA LEU A 85 11.03 3.83 3.90
C LEU A 85 10.74 2.74 4.94
N LEU A 86 10.03 1.69 4.54
CA LEU A 86 9.71 0.57 5.43
C LEU A 86 10.98 -0.13 5.95
N GLN A 87 11.96 -0.38 5.08
CA GLN A 87 13.23 -1.00 5.48
C GLN A 87 14.01 -0.13 6.47
N GLN A 88 14.02 1.19 6.28
CA GLN A 88 14.72 2.12 7.17
C GLN A 88 14.04 2.20 8.53
N LEU A 89 12.70 2.30 8.57
CA LEU A 89 11.93 2.28 9.81
C LEU A 89 12.10 0.96 10.58
N ASN A 90 12.17 -0.18 9.87
CA ASN A 90 12.43 -1.47 10.50
C ASN A 90 13.88 -1.63 10.98
N LYS A 91 14.83 -0.88 10.43
CA LYS A 91 16.26 -1.06 10.72
C LYS A 91 16.73 -0.36 11.97
N LYS A 92 16.14 0.76 12.40
CA LYS A 92 16.72 1.54 13.51
C LYS A 92 15.78 2.63 14.04
N ASP A 93 15.66 2.63 15.37
CA ASP A 93 15.83 3.77 16.28
C ASP A 93 14.93 5.00 16.08
N ASN A 94 14.16 5.36 17.11
CA ASN A 94 13.16 6.45 17.15
C ASN A 94 13.73 7.86 16.90
N SER A 95 14.99 7.98 16.52
CA SER A 95 15.79 9.21 16.47
C SER A 95 16.03 9.77 15.07
N VAL A 96 15.64 9.07 14.00
CA VAL A 96 15.91 9.55 12.64
C VAL A 96 14.66 10.15 12.03
N GLU A 97 14.62 11.50 11.96
CA GLU A 97 13.77 12.19 11.00
C GLU A 97 14.17 11.75 9.60
N MET A 98 13.43 10.78 9.10
CA MET A 98 13.53 10.39 7.71
C MET A 98 12.81 11.46 6.89
N PHE A 99 13.33 11.74 5.70
CA PHE A 99 12.94 12.84 4.79
C PHE A 99 13.67 14.16 5.10
N ALA A 100 14.88 14.26 4.54
CA ALA A 100 15.48 15.52 4.09
C ALA A 100 15.14 15.73 2.61
#